data_AF-A0A0C7N2Y0-F1
#
_entry.id   AF-A0A0C7N2Y0-F1
#
_cell.length_a   1.000
_cell.length_b   1.000
_cell.length_c   1.000
_cell.angle_alpha   90.00
_cell.angle_beta   90.00
_cell.angle_gamma   90.00
#
_symmetry.space_group_name_H-M   'P 1'
#
loop_
_entity.id
_entity.type
_entity.pdbx_description
1 polymer ?
#
loop_
_entity_poly.entity_id
_entity_poly.type
_entity_poly.pdbx_seq_one_letter_code
_entity_poly.pdbx_strand_id
1 'polypeptide(L)'
;MDSSQPVLPPMGAALPAALAFRKNLVCYTSDPSVLIEYLQRLRLPYCLWDDYDCIDIKDKPETGTVLVLPNVDKTLNIQQDKLARFLQKMRTRQTPFFTAIATVSPEFVPYAHMTAYLKRQFWFACQDARPQDLVELAHEELPQLMSALGRIHVHPSIRRYVLDIIVHLRVHRFAKQASGGGCNANALRDMLELCQTLALAQERTFVVPELVKLAAHWYFPFHLELIQDPRHEISLQFGSDPDLISQVLTKLQNFSLERSQESHYPLYFQHMVLRDVLRIIVPPI
;
A
#
# COMPACT_ATOMS: atom_id res chain seq x y z
N MET A 1 -8.71 1.19 -24.86
CA MET A 1 -9.46 1.99 -23.89
C MET A 1 -9.82 1.05 -22.76
N ASP A 2 -9.01 1.00 -21.68
CA ASP A 2 -9.48 0.37 -20.44
C ASP A 2 -10.02 1.48 -19.56
N SER A 3 -11.34 1.45 -19.42
CA SER A 3 -12.21 2.38 -18.71
C SER A 3 -12.52 1.88 -17.30
N SER A 4 -11.62 1.13 -16.67
CA SER A 4 -11.79 0.79 -15.26
C SER A 4 -11.41 2.00 -14.43
N GLN A 5 -12.38 2.61 -13.76
CA GLN A 5 -12.10 3.59 -12.70
C GLN A 5 -11.12 2.96 -11.69
N PRO A 6 -10.18 3.73 -11.12
CA PRO A 6 -9.27 3.20 -10.12
C PRO A 6 -10.06 2.78 -8.88
N VAL A 7 -9.85 1.55 -8.42
CA VAL A 7 -10.48 1.03 -7.20
C VAL A 7 -9.37 0.51 -6.28
N LEU A 8 -9.51 0.76 -4.99
CA LEU A 8 -8.63 0.18 -3.97
C LEU A 8 -8.89 -1.33 -3.84
N PRO A 9 -7.89 -2.14 -3.47
CA PRO A 9 -8.09 -3.56 -3.25
C PRO A 9 -9.19 -3.84 -2.22
N PRO A 10 -10.04 -4.86 -2.45
CA PRO A 10 -10.99 -5.32 -1.46
C PRO A 10 -10.29 -5.87 -0.22
N MET A 11 -10.86 -5.61 0.96
CA MET A 11 -10.33 -6.12 2.23
C MET A 11 -10.24 -7.65 2.22
N GLY A 12 -11.22 -8.32 1.60
CA GLY A 12 -11.28 -9.77 1.44
C GLY A 12 -10.07 -10.37 0.74
N ALA A 13 -9.50 -9.68 -0.26
CA ALA A 13 -8.29 -10.14 -0.92
C ALA A 13 -7.02 -9.66 -0.20
N ALA A 14 -7.05 -8.45 0.36
CA ALA A 14 -5.89 -7.84 1.01
C ALA A 14 -5.51 -8.54 2.32
N LEU A 15 -6.50 -8.86 3.16
CA LEU A 15 -6.27 -9.40 4.51
C LEU A 15 -5.60 -10.79 4.49
N PRO A 16 -6.08 -11.79 3.74
CA PRO A 16 -5.41 -13.09 3.64
C PRO A 16 -3.97 -12.96 3.16
N ALA A 17 -3.73 -12.11 2.16
CA ALA A 17 -2.38 -11.83 1.65
C ALA A 17 -1.47 -11.27 2.75
N ALA A 18 -1.97 -10.28 3.48
CA ALA A 18 -1.22 -9.61 4.53
C ALA A 18 -0.89 -10.55 5.69
N LEU A 19 -1.84 -11.41 6.09
CA LEU A 19 -1.62 -12.42 7.13
C LEU A 19 -0.58 -13.46 6.71
N ALA A 20 -0.67 -13.96 5.47
CA ALA A 20 0.24 -14.97 4.96
C ALA A 20 1.69 -14.46 4.84
N PHE A 21 1.89 -13.21 4.38
CA PHE A 21 3.21 -12.61 4.24
C PHE A 21 3.65 -11.77 5.45
N ARG A 22 2.86 -11.72 6.53
CA ARG A 22 3.11 -10.93 7.76
C ARG A 22 3.39 -9.45 7.44
N LYS A 23 2.53 -8.89 6.61
CA LYS A 23 2.59 -7.51 6.13
C LYS A 23 1.51 -6.68 6.81
N ASN A 24 1.77 -5.39 6.99
CA ASN A 24 0.79 -4.45 7.53
C ASN A 24 0.00 -3.80 6.40
N LEU A 25 -1.24 -3.42 6.66
CA LEU A 25 -2.13 -2.77 5.68
C LEU A 25 -2.63 -1.42 6.19
N VAL A 26 -3.03 -0.58 5.25
CA VAL A 26 -3.83 0.62 5.52
C VAL A 26 -5.24 0.38 4.99
N CYS A 27 -6.27 0.68 5.77
CA CYS A 27 -7.67 0.58 5.42
C CYS A 27 -8.26 1.99 5.37
N TYR A 28 -8.79 2.38 4.21
CA TYR A 28 -9.57 3.60 4.09
C TYR A 28 -10.97 3.34 4.65
N THR A 29 -11.27 3.90 5.81
CA THR A 29 -12.57 3.77 6.45
C THR A 29 -12.92 5.04 7.22
N SER A 30 -14.20 5.38 7.23
CA SER A 30 -14.70 6.52 8.01
C SER A 30 -14.88 6.16 9.48
N ASP A 31 -15.09 4.88 9.77
CA ASP A 31 -15.35 4.37 11.11
C ASP A 31 -14.51 3.10 11.38
N PRO A 32 -13.53 3.14 12.29
CA PRO A 32 -12.72 1.98 12.66
C PRO A 32 -13.55 0.80 13.20
N SER A 33 -14.76 1.03 13.70
CA SER A 33 -15.66 0.00 14.24
C SER A 33 -16.04 -1.03 13.18
N VAL A 34 -16.18 -0.61 11.90
CA VAL A 34 -16.51 -1.49 10.77
C VAL A 34 -15.43 -2.57 10.60
N LEU A 35 -14.16 -2.20 10.73
CA LEU A 35 -13.05 -3.15 10.67
C LEU A 35 -13.07 -4.12 11.85
N ILE A 36 -13.42 -3.65 13.04
CA ILE A 36 -13.51 -4.49 14.24
C ILE A 36 -14.63 -5.53 14.06
N GLU A 37 -15.81 -5.12 13.60
CA GLU A 37 -16.91 -6.03 13.31
C GLU A 37 -16.53 -7.07 12.24
N TYR A 38 -15.80 -6.64 11.21
CA TYR A 38 -15.31 -7.53 10.17
C TYR A 38 -14.36 -8.59 10.74
N LEU A 39 -13.39 -8.20 11.58
CA LEU A 39 -12.45 -9.13 12.22
C LEU A 39 -13.16 -10.08 13.21
N GLN A 40 -14.17 -9.59 13.93
CA GLN A 40 -15.00 -10.41 14.83
C GLN A 40 -15.74 -11.50 14.07
N ARG A 41 -16.31 -11.19 12.90
CA ARG A 41 -17.00 -12.17 12.03
C ARG A 41 -16.05 -13.25 11.52
N LEU A 42 -14.81 -12.88 11.21
CA LEU A 42 -13.75 -13.81 10.82
C LEU A 42 -13.18 -14.63 11.98
N ARG A 43 -13.59 -14.33 13.23
CA ARG A 43 -13.07 -14.97 14.45
C ARG A 43 -11.54 -14.88 14.58
N LEU A 44 -10.94 -13.83 14.01
CA LEU A 44 -9.51 -13.59 14.11
C LEU A 44 -9.18 -12.90 15.44
N PRO A 45 -8.13 -13.33 16.15
CA PRO A 45 -7.65 -12.62 17.33
C PRO A 45 -7.16 -11.23 16.91
N TYR A 46 -7.71 -10.19 17.53
CA TYR A 46 -7.31 -8.81 17.28
C TYR A 46 -7.06 -8.05 18.59
N CYS A 47 -6.21 -7.03 18.52
CA CYS A 47 -5.93 -6.11 19.60
C CYS A 47 -6.14 -4.68 19.08
N LEU A 48 -6.93 -3.88 19.80
CA LEU A 48 -7.18 -2.47 19.45
C LEU A 48 -6.23 -1.57 20.23
N TRP A 49 -5.51 -0.69 19.54
CA TRP A 49 -4.63 0.31 20.14
C TRP A 49 -5.06 1.73 19.78
N ASP A 50 -5.92 2.30 20.61
CA ASP A 50 -6.42 3.67 20.53
C ASP A 50 -5.46 4.73 21.10
N ASP A 51 -4.73 4.40 22.17
CA ASP A 51 -3.74 5.31 22.76
C ASP A 51 -2.32 5.08 22.18
N TYR A 52 -1.82 6.11 21.50
CA TYR A 52 -0.50 6.16 20.85
C TYR A 52 0.61 6.78 21.72
N ASP A 53 0.29 7.35 22.87
CA ASP A 53 1.29 7.99 23.74
C ASP A 53 2.15 6.96 24.48
N CYS A 54 1.54 5.82 24.80
CA CYS A 54 2.14 4.74 25.60
C CYS A 54 2.59 3.51 24.77
N ILE A 55 2.81 3.65 23.45
CA ILE A 55 3.18 2.52 22.56
C ILE A 55 4.40 1.74 23.07
N ASP A 56 5.38 2.45 23.65
CA ASP A 56 6.62 1.83 24.13
C ASP A 56 6.42 1.00 25.42
N ILE A 57 5.33 1.25 26.15
CA ILE A 57 5.03 0.66 27.46
C ILE A 57 4.00 -0.47 27.33
N LYS A 58 3.12 -0.40 26.32
CA LYS A 58 2.07 -1.42 26.11
C LYS A 58 2.66 -2.81 25.90
N ASP A 59 2.02 -3.79 26.55
CA ASP A 59 2.36 -5.18 26.38
C ASP A 59 2.24 -5.57 24.90
N LYS A 60 3.25 -6.28 24.44
CA LYS A 60 3.33 -6.67 23.04
C LYS A 60 2.29 -7.77 22.83
N PRO A 61 1.43 -7.64 21.81
CA PRO A 61 0.35 -8.61 21.61
C PRO A 61 0.92 -10.02 21.51
N GLU A 62 0.24 -10.95 22.18
CA GLU A 62 0.60 -12.37 22.19
C GLU A 62 0.50 -12.97 20.78
N THR A 63 1.07 -14.16 20.62
CA THR A 63 1.29 -14.86 19.34
C THR A 63 0.08 -14.82 18.40
N GLY A 64 0.27 -14.30 17.17
CA GLY A 64 -0.72 -14.41 16.11
C GLY A 64 -1.92 -13.49 16.29
N THR A 65 -1.70 -12.18 16.37
CA THR A 65 -2.77 -11.20 16.56
C THR A 65 -2.77 -10.15 15.43
N VAL A 66 -3.97 -9.73 15.00
CA VAL A 66 -4.17 -8.56 14.13
C VAL A 66 -4.20 -7.31 14.99
N LEU A 67 -3.27 -6.38 14.77
CA LEU A 67 -3.23 -5.12 15.50
C LEU A 67 -4.04 -4.06 14.76
N VAL A 68 -5.12 -3.57 15.36
CA VAL A 68 -5.95 -2.50 14.79
C VAL A 68 -5.48 -1.15 15.32
N LEU A 69 -5.11 -0.25 14.40
CA LEU A 69 -4.62 1.09 14.69
C LEU A 69 -5.66 2.11 14.17
N PRO A 70 -6.55 2.63 15.03
CA PRO A 70 -7.61 3.56 14.66
C PRO A 70 -7.11 4.99 14.35
N ASN A 71 -7.55 5.58 13.23
CA ASN A 71 -7.32 6.99 12.89
C ASN A 71 -5.83 7.43 12.89
N VAL A 72 -4.96 6.63 12.24
CA VAL A 72 -3.51 6.92 12.23
C VAL A 72 -3.20 8.25 11.52
N ASP A 73 -4.06 8.69 10.62
CA ASP A 73 -3.98 9.97 9.92
C ASP A 73 -4.08 11.20 10.84
N LYS A 74 -4.68 11.05 12.04
CA LYS A 74 -4.86 12.14 13.01
C LYS A 74 -3.75 12.20 14.08
N THR A 75 -2.76 11.31 13.99
CA THR A 75 -1.68 11.19 14.99
C THR A 75 -0.53 12.16 14.71
N LEU A 76 0.15 12.60 15.77
CA LEU A 76 1.31 13.49 15.66
C LEU A 76 2.52 12.74 15.08
N ASN A 77 3.40 13.46 14.36
CA ASN A 77 4.60 12.86 13.75
C ASN A 77 5.48 12.08 14.74
N ILE A 78 5.60 12.56 15.99
CA ILE A 78 6.36 11.87 17.04
C ILE A 78 5.73 10.51 17.38
N GLN A 79 4.40 10.44 17.47
CA GLN A 79 3.66 9.21 17.72
C GLN A 79 3.80 8.25 16.53
N GLN A 80 3.73 8.77 15.30
CA GLN A 80 3.95 7.99 14.09
C GLN A 80 5.34 7.36 14.03
N ASP A 81 6.37 8.09 14.40
CA ASP A 81 7.74 7.56 14.43
C ASP A 81 7.93 6.51 15.53
N LYS A 82 7.32 6.69 16.72
CA LYS A 82 7.29 5.65 17.76
C LYS A 82 6.60 4.39 17.27
N LEU A 83 5.42 4.55 16.64
CA LEU A 83 4.66 3.45 16.04
C LEU A 83 5.49 2.73 14.97
N ALA A 84 6.19 3.46 14.12
CA ALA A 84 7.04 2.89 13.09
C ALA A 84 8.18 2.04 13.68
N ARG A 85 8.84 2.51 14.75
CA ARG A 85 9.85 1.73 15.49
C ARG A 85 9.25 0.46 16.08
N PHE A 86 8.06 0.56 16.65
CA PHE A 86 7.35 -0.59 17.21
C PHE A 86 7.06 -1.65 16.14
N LEU A 87 6.45 -1.26 15.02
CA LEU A 87 6.13 -2.17 13.92
C LEU A 87 7.39 -2.82 13.34
N GLN A 88 8.48 -2.08 13.22
CA GLN A 88 9.76 -2.62 12.77
C GLN A 88 10.31 -3.69 13.73
N LYS A 89 10.23 -3.46 15.06
CA LYS A 89 10.63 -4.42 16.09
C LYS A 89 9.72 -5.66 16.11
N MET A 90 8.43 -5.50 15.84
CA MET A 90 7.50 -6.63 15.79
C MET A 90 7.77 -7.52 14.57
N ARG A 91 8.12 -6.93 13.42
CA ARG A 91 8.45 -7.69 12.20
C ARG A 91 9.66 -8.62 12.38
N THR A 92 10.59 -8.30 13.28
CA THR A 92 11.77 -9.14 13.55
C THR A 92 11.49 -10.31 14.49
N ARG A 93 10.33 -10.34 15.15
CA ARG A 93 9.98 -11.40 16.10
C ARG A 93 9.46 -12.64 15.37
N GLN A 94 9.76 -13.81 15.92
CA GLN A 94 9.17 -15.06 15.47
C GLN A 94 7.78 -15.21 16.12
N THR A 95 6.76 -14.68 15.47
CA THR A 95 5.35 -14.99 15.75
C THR A 95 4.79 -15.82 14.60
N PRO A 96 3.72 -16.63 14.81
CA PRO A 96 3.09 -17.37 13.71
C PRO A 96 2.61 -16.42 12.61
N PHE A 97 2.01 -15.29 13.01
CA PHE A 97 1.80 -14.12 12.17
C PHE A 97 1.73 -12.85 13.03
N PHE A 98 1.92 -11.69 12.40
CA PHE A 98 1.67 -10.37 12.97
C PHE A 98 1.35 -9.44 11.80
N THR A 99 0.18 -8.82 11.85
CA THR A 99 -0.29 -7.88 10.83
C THR A 99 -0.97 -6.73 11.54
N ALA A 100 -0.46 -5.52 11.34
CA ALA A 100 -1.13 -4.30 11.75
C ALA A 100 -2.00 -3.76 10.62
N ILE A 101 -3.22 -3.36 10.95
CA ILE A 101 -4.14 -2.68 10.04
C ILE A 101 -4.39 -1.29 10.59
N ALA A 102 -3.85 -0.28 9.90
CA ALA A 102 -4.12 1.11 10.21
C ALA A 102 -5.39 1.57 9.49
N THR A 103 -6.29 2.22 10.21
CA THR A 103 -7.43 2.91 9.60
C THR A 103 -7.08 4.36 9.38
N VAL A 104 -7.53 4.88 8.25
CA VAL A 104 -7.32 6.28 7.84
C VAL A 104 -8.60 6.81 7.21
N SER A 105 -8.83 8.11 7.37
CA SER A 105 -9.99 8.77 6.76
C SER A 105 -9.98 8.70 5.22
N PRO A 106 -11.14 8.83 4.54
CA PRO A 106 -11.20 8.86 3.08
C PRO A 106 -10.40 10.00 2.42
N GLU A 107 -10.22 11.12 3.14
CA GLU A 107 -9.42 12.27 2.69
C GLU A 107 -7.92 12.07 2.90
N PHE A 108 -7.51 10.92 3.43
CA PHE A 108 -6.13 10.66 3.75
C PHE A 108 -5.24 10.60 2.51
N VAL A 109 -4.14 11.35 2.58
CA VAL A 109 -3.09 11.37 1.58
C VAL A 109 -1.79 10.90 2.23
N PRO A 110 -1.22 9.72 1.87
CA PRO A 110 -0.12 9.10 2.59
C PRO A 110 1.11 9.98 2.77
N TYR A 111 1.51 10.73 1.76
CA TYR A 111 2.71 11.57 1.81
C TYR A 111 2.49 12.90 2.55
N ALA A 112 1.23 13.32 2.75
CA ALA A 112 0.91 14.53 3.50
C ALA A 112 0.69 14.23 4.99
N HIS A 113 0.10 13.08 5.30
CA HIS A 113 -0.36 12.75 6.65
C HIS A 113 0.46 11.65 7.35
N MET A 114 1.30 10.87 6.63
CA MET A 114 2.22 9.91 7.25
C MET A 114 3.69 10.32 7.10
N THR A 115 4.48 10.10 8.15
CA THR A 115 5.94 10.14 8.03
C THR A 115 6.42 9.06 7.07
N ALA A 116 7.47 9.35 6.30
CA ALA A 116 8.07 8.37 5.39
C ALA A 116 8.52 7.09 6.13
N TYR A 117 8.85 7.20 7.43
CA TYR A 117 9.25 6.06 8.24
C TYR A 117 8.08 5.14 8.57
N LEU A 118 6.93 5.71 8.97
CA LEU A 118 5.71 4.95 9.25
C LEU A 118 5.14 4.35 7.97
N LYS A 119 5.04 5.14 6.89
CA LYS A 119 4.54 4.70 5.58
C LYS A 119 5.23 3.42 5.09
N ARG A 120 6.56 3.31 5.27
CA ARG A 120 7.36 2.13 4.89
C ARG A 120 7.04 0.85 5.67
N GLN A 121 6.32 0.94 6.78
CA GLN A 121 5.89 -0.23 7.55
C GLN A 121 4.65 -0.90 6.94
N PHE A 122 3.93 -0.21 6.06
CA PHE A 122 2.71 -0.71 5.42
C PHE A 122 2.98 -1.18 3.99
N TRP A 123 2.27 -2.23 3.58
CA TRP A 123 2.46 -2.89 2.31
C TRP A 123 1.66 -2.22 1.19
N PHE A 124 0.37 -1.99 1.39
CA PHE A 124 -0.47 -1.17 0.52
C PHE A 124 -1.75 -0.78 1.25
N ALA A 125 -2.56 0.06 0.60
CA ALA A 125 -3.84 0.48 1.13
C ALA A 125 -5.01 -0.25 0.47
N CYS A 126 -6.04 -0.55 1.24
CA CYS A 126 -7.25 -1.26 0.83
C CYS A 126 -8.51 -0.45 1.14
N GLN A 127 -9.61 -0.85 0.51
CA GLN A 127 -10.93 -0.26 0.74
C GLN A 127 -11.51 -0.67 2.09
N ASP A 128 -12.60 0.00 2.46
CA ASP A 128 -13.35 -0.30 3.68
C ASP A 128 -13.84 -1.76 3.74
N ALA A 129 -13.95 -2.31 4.94
CA ALA A 129 -14.31 -3.70 5.15
C ALA A 129 -15.81 -3.93 4.92
N ARG A 130 -16.18 -4.40 3.73
CA ARG A 130 -17.58 -4.67 3.39
C ARG A 130 -17.98 -6.10 3.76
N PRO A 131 -19.24 -6.35 4.17
CA PRO A 131 -19.73 -7.71 4.43
C PRO A 131 -19.62 -8.66 3.21
N GLN A 132 -19.68 -8.11 1.99
CA GLN A 132 -19.54 -8.87 0.75
C GLN A 132 -18.11 -9.35 0.51
N ASP A 133 -17.13 -8.72 1.16
CA ASP A 133 -15.71 -9.07 1.04
C ASP A 133 -15.31 -10.16 2.05
N LEU A 134 -16.27 -10.69 2.84
CA LEU A 134 -15.98 -11.74 3.81
C LEU A 134 -15.42 -12.98 3.11
N VAL A 135 -14.20 -13.33 3.46
CA VAL A 135 -13.52 -14.56 3.03
C VAL A 135 -13.51 -15.52 4.20
N GLU A 136 -13.88 -16.78 3.98
CA GLU A 136 -13.67 -17.84 4.96
C GLU A 136 -12.16 -18.00 5.16
N LEU A 137 -11.67 -17.54 6.31
CA LEU A 137 -10.26 -17.60 6.67
C LEU A 137 -10.13 -17.94 8.16
N ALA A 138 -9.82 -19.20 8.46
CA ALA A 138 -9.50 -19.62 9.81
C ALA A 138 -7.99 -19.51 10.09
N HIS A 139 -7.63 -19.30 11.37
CA HIS A 139 -6.23 -19.27 11.80
C HIS A 139 -5.46 -20.55 11.40
N GLU A 140 -6.14 -21.69 11.46
CA GLU A 140 -5.59 -23.02 11.16
C GLU A 140 -5.25 -23.21 9.66
N GLU A 141 -5.84 -22.40 8.78
CA GLU A 141 -5.63 -22.47 7.33
C GLU A 141 -4.44 -21.63 6.86
N LEU A 142 -3.95 -20.70 7.71
CA LEU A 142 -2.81 -19.83 7.37
C LEU A 142 -1.55 -20.61 6.97
N PRO A 143 -1.12 -21.70 7.65
CA PRO A 143 0.04 -22.48 7.22
C PRO A 143 -0.16 -23.12 5.84
N GLN A 144 -1.37 -23.56 5.52
CA GLN A 144 -1.70 -24.14 4.21
C GLN A 144 -1.63 -23.07 3.12
N LEU A 145 -2.18 -21.87 3.39
CA LEU A 145 -2.11 -20.72 2.51
C LEU A 145 -0.66 -20.30 2.23
N MET A 146 0.19 -20.22 3.27
CA MET A 146 1.62 -19.90 3.11
C MET A 146 2.35 -20.93 2.24
N SER A 147 2.06 -22.23 2.45
CA SER A 147 2.61 -23.32 1.63
C SER A 147 2.16 -23.22 0.17
N ALA A 148 0.87 -22.93 -0.07
CA ALA A 148 0.32 -22.75 -1.41
C ALA A 148 0.97 -21.57 -2.15
N LEU A 149 1.13 -20.42 -1.48
CA LEU A 149 1.80 -19.24 -2.04
C LEU A 149 3.26 -19.53 -2.41
N GLY A 150 3.98 -20.29 -1.58
CA GLY A 150 5.37 -20.67 -1.83
C GLY A 150 5.56 -21.57 -3.06
N ARG A 151 4.50 -22.26 -3.51
CA ARG A 151 4.55 -23.13 -4.71
C ARG A 151 4.34 -22.36 -6.02
N ILE A 152 3.87 -21.11 -5.95
CA ILE A 152 3.57 -20.32 -7.14
C ILE A 152 4.85 -19.88 -7.81
N HIS A 153 5.00 -20.31 -9.06
CA HIS A 153 6.20 -20.04 -9.84
C HIS A 153 6.20 -18.59 -10.35
N VAL A 154 7.31 -17.89 -10.09
CA VAL A 154 7.60 -16.57 -10.64
C VAL A 154 8.73 -16.70 -11.65
N HIS A 155 8.39 -16.56 -12.92
CA HIS A 155 9.39 -16.62 -13.99
C HIS A 155 10.36 -15.42 -13.91
N PRO A 156 11.66 -15.57 -14.24
CA PRO A 156 12.61 -14.45 -14.22
C PRO A 156 12.20 -13.25 -15.07
N SER A 157 11.46 -13.47 -16.17
CA SER A 157 10.94 -12.38 -17.02
C SER A 157 9.91 -11.51 -16.27
N ILE A 158 9.09 -12.09 -15.40
CA ILE A 158 8.16 -11.36 -14.52
C ILE A 158 8.93 -10.48 -13.54
N ARG A 159 9.99 -11.02 -12.93
CA ARG A 159 10.87 -10.26 -12.04
C ARG A 159 11.49 -9.06 -12.78
N ARG A 160 11.92 -9.27 -14.02
CA ARG A 160 12.45 -8.19 -14.87
C ARG A 160 11.38 -7.15 -15.17
N TYR A 161 10.16 -7.58 -15.52
CA TYR A 161 9.05 -6.68 -15.79
C TYR A 161 8.72 -5.77 -14.59
N VAL A 162 8.69 -6.33 -13.37
CA VAL A 162 8.49 -5.54 -12.14
C VAL A 162 9.63 -4.54 -11.93
N LEU A 163 10.88 -4.94 -12.19
CA LEU A 163 12.03 -4.04 -12.10
C LEU A 163 11.93 -2.89 -13.12
N ASP A 164 11.52 -3.17 -14.34
CA ASP A 164 11.34 -2.14 -15.36
C ASP A 164 10.26 -1.13 -14.93
N ILE A 165 9.14 -1.60 -14.34
CA ILE A 165 8.10 -0.73 -13.75
C ILE A 165 8.70 0.16 -12.65
N ILE A 166 9.43 -0.43 -11.69
CA ILE A 166 10.06 0.32 -10.59
C ILE A 166 11.00 1.39 -11.13
N VAL A 167 11.86 1.06 -12.12
CA VAL A 167 12.81 2.02 -12.68
C VAL A 167 12.10 3.21 -13.31
N HIS A 168 11.08 2.97 -14.14
CA HIS A 168 10.34 4.07 -14.80
C HIS A 168 9.56 4.92 -13.81
N LEU A 169 9.00 4.32 -12.76
CA LEU A 169 8.35 5.08 -11.67
C LEU A 169 9.37 5.98 -10.94
N ARG A 170 10.59 5.50 -10.72
CA ARG A 170 11.66 6.29 -10.06
C ARG A 170 12.08 7.49 -10.89
N VAL A 171 12.22 7.34 -12.20
CA VAL A 171 12.66 8.41 -13.11
C VAL A 171 11.52 9.24 -13.68
N HIS A 172 10.28 8.94 -13.31
CA HIS A 172 9.12 9.68 -13.78
C HIS A 172 9.21 11.17 -13.41
N ARG A 173 8.83 12.07 -14.32
CA ARG A 173 9.00 13.52 -14.14
C ARG A 173 8.37 14.07 -12.85
N PHE A 174 7.19 13.58 -12.48
CA PHE A 174 6.50 14.01 -11.26
C PHE A 174 6.95 13.28 -9.99
N ALA A 175 7.85 12.30 -10.09
CA ALA A 175 8.35 11.57 -8.94
C ALA A 175 9.39 12.40 -8.19
N LYS A 176 9.34 12.35 -6.85
CA LYS A 176 10.32 13.00 -5.98
C LYS A 176 11.66 12.26 -6.07
N GLN A 177 12.59 12.79 -6.86
CA GLN A 177 13.87 12.14 -7.17
C GLN A 177 14.71 11.86 -5.92
N ALA A 178 14.69 12.77 -4.93
CA ALA A 178 15.44 12.62 -3.68
C ALA A 178 15.07 11.37 -2.86
N SER A 179 13.85 10.84 -3.01
CA SER A 179 13.40 9.61 -2.35
C SER A 179 13.26 8.42 -3.32
N GLY A 180 13.79 8.54 -4.54
CA GLY A 180 13.58 7.55 -5.59
C GLY A 180 12.09 7.34 -5.89
N GLY A 181 11.33 8.43 -5.96
CA GLY A 181 9.89 8.40 -6.25
C GLY A 181 9.04 7.64 -5.22
N GLY A 182 9.57 7.36 -4.02
CA GLY A 182 8.90 6.55 -3.01
C GLY A 182 8.95 5.04 -3.25
N CYS A 183 9.54 4.58 -4.36
CA CYS A 183 9.72 3.16 -4.63
C CYS A 183 10.85 2.60 -3.76
N ASN A 184 10.51 2.01 -2.62
CA ASN A 184 11.45 1.48 -1.64
C ASN A 184 12.30 0.30 -2.19
N ALA A 185 13.38 -0.08 -1.49
CA ALA A 185 14.26 -1.19 -1.90
C ALA A 185 13.59 -2.58 -1.84
N ASN A 186 12.53 -2.73 -1.03
CA ASN A 186 11.76 -3.95 -0.90
C ASN A 186 10.65 -4.08 -1.95
N ALA A 187 10.43 -3.05 -2.78
CA ALA A 187 9.28 -2.97 -3.67
C ALA A 187 9.21 -4.14 -4.65
N LEU A 188 10.36 -4.64 -5.10
CA LEU A 188 10.40 -5.84 -5.93
C LEU A 188 9.83 -7.05 -5.18
N ARG A 189 10.34 -7.34 -3.98
CA ARG A 189 9.87 -8.48 -3.17
C ARG A 189 8.39 -8.34 -2.86
N ASP A 190 8.00 -7.17 -2.35
CA ASP A 190 6.63 -6.88 -1.93
C ASP A 190 5.65 -6.96 -3.11
N MET A 191 6.07 -6.57 -4.32
CA MET A 191 5.28 -6.77 -5.55
C MET A 191 5.17 -8.25 -5.96
N LEU A 192 6.26 -9.02 -5.86
CA LEU A 192 6.25 -10.44 -6.23
C LEU A 192 5.35 -11.25 -5.30
N GLU A 193 5.40 -10.99 -3.98
CA GLU A 193 4.52 -11.60 -2.98
C GLU A 193 3.05 -11.29 -3.29
N LEU A 194 2.75 -10.06 -3.71
CA LEU A 194 1.40 -9.67 -4.11
C LEU A 194 0.95 -10.37 -5.40
N CYS A 195 1.85 -10.46 -6.40
CA CYS A 195 1.57 -11.19 -7.63
C CYS A 195 1.29 -12.68 -7.38
N GLN A 196 2.03 -13.32 -6.47
CA GLN A 196 1.77 -14.70 -6.05
C GLN A 196 0.38 -14.82 -5.40
N THR A 197 0.00 -13.85 -4.56
CA THR A 197 -1.34 -13.85 -3.94
C THR A 197 -2.44 -13.76 -4.98
N LEU A 198 -2.31 -12.85 -5.95
CA LEU A 198 -3.28 -12.70 -7.02
C LEU A 198 -3.32 -13.92 -7.96
N ALA A 199 -2.18 -14.58 -8.18
CA ALA A 199 -2.13 -15.83 -8.93
C ALA A 199 -2.89 -16.95 -8.19
N LEU A 200 -2.69 -17.08 -6.88
CA LEU A 200 -3.40 -18.07 -6.07
C LEU A 200 -4.91 -17.83 -6.10
N ALA A 201 -5.34 -16.58 -5.95
CA ALA A 201 -6.74 -16.19 -5.98
C ALA A 201 -7.42 -16.46 -7.34
N GLN A 202 -6.63 -16.55 -8.42
CA GLN A 202 -7.09 -16.95 -9.76
C GLN A 202 -6.83 -18.44 -10.06
N GLU A 203 -6.49 -19.24 -9.04
CA GLU A 203 -6.18 -20.67 -9.16
C GLU A 203 -5.05 -20.98 -10.16
N ARG A 204 -4.10 -20.04 -10.31
CA ARG A 204 -2.94 -20.18 -11.19
C ARG A 204 -1.71 -20.67 -10.41
N THR A 205 -0.94 -21.55 -11.04
CA THR A 205 0.34 -22.04 -10.50
C THR A 205 1.53 -21.16 -10.84
N PHE A 206 1.35 -20.15 -11.69
CA PHE A 206 2.40 -19.21 -12.10
C PHE A 206 1.87 -17.79 -12.29
N VAL A 207 2.75 -16.80 -12.14
CA VAL A 207 2.42 -15.39 -12.33
C VAL A 207 2.47 -15.01 -13.82
N VAL A 208 1.45 -14.28 -14.28
CA VAL A 208 1.35 -13.73 -15.65
C VAL A 208 1.45 -12.19 -15.63
N PRO A 209 1.84 -11.54 -16.75
CA PRO A 209 2.01 -10.08 -16.80
C PRO A 209 0.77 -9.27 -16.41
N GLU A 210 -0.44 -9.76 -16.71
CA GLU A 210 -1.68 -9.08 -16.31
C GLU A 210 -1.85 -9.00 -14.78
N LEU A 211 -1.39 -10.02 -14.05
CA LEU A 211 -1.36 -9.99 -12.58
C LEU A 211 -0.35 -8.98 -12.05
N VAL A 212 0.75 -8.77 -12.76
CA VAL A 212 1.74 -7.75 -12.40
C VAL A 212 1.15 -6.35 -12.54
N LYS A 213 0.40 -6.10 -13.62
CA LYS A 213 -0.32 -4.82 -13.79
C LYS A 213 -1.33 -4.62 -12.67
N LEU A 214 -2.12 -5.64 -12.32
CA LEU A 214 -3.08 -5.54 -11.22
C LEU A 214 -2.39 -5.27 -9.88
N ALA A 215 -1.34 -6.04 -9.55
CA ALA A 215 -0.53 -5.82 -8.34
C ALA A 215 0.07 -4.41 -8.31
N ALA A 216 0.49 -3.88 -9.46
CA ALA A 216 1.08 -2.56 -9.56
C ALA A 216 0.06 -1.47 -9.16
N HIS A 217 -1.19 -1.61 -9.60
CA HIS A 217 -2.28 -0.71 -9.23
C HIS A 217 -2.64 -0.75 -7.74
N TRP A 218 -2.39 -1.88 -7.06
CA TRP A 218 -2.62 -2.00 -5.62
C TRP A 218 -1.45 -1.44 -4.80
N TYR A 219 -0.23 -1.78 -5.20
CA TYR A 219 0.96 -1.47 -4.42
C TYR A 219 1.46 -0.04 -4.63
N PHE A 220 1.73 0.38 -5.87
CA PHE A 220 2.48 1.60 -6.12
C PHE A 220 1.77 2.90 -5.73
N PRO A 221 0.44 3.07 -5.90
CA PRO A 221 -0.20 4.34 -5.57
C PRO A 221 0.01 4.75 -4.12
N PHE A 222 0.05 3.79 -3.20
CA PHE A 222 0.33 4.06 -1.79
C PHE A 222 1.79 4.49 -1.57
N HIS A 223 2.74 3.89 -2.30
CA HIS A 223 4.18 4.12 -2.10
C HIS A 223 4.72 5.33 -2.84
N LEU A 224 4.13 5.71 -3.96
CA LEU A 224 4.65 6.80 -4.78
C LEU A 224 4.71 8.13 -3.99
N GLU A 225 5.85 8.80 -4.13
CA GLU A 225 6.07 10.14 -3.60
C GLU A 225 6.24 11.10 -4.78
N LEU A 226 5.29 12.01 -4.92
CA LEU A 226 5.27 12.98 -5.99
C LEU A 226 5.77 14.34 -5.51
N ILE A 227 6.19 15.17 -6.46
CA ILE A 227 6.65 16.53 -6.18
C ILE A 227 5.45 17.39 -5.75
N GLN A 228 5.50 17.90 -4.52
CA GLN A 228 4.48 18.83 -3.99
C GLN A 228 4.96 20.27 -3.96
N ASP A 229 6.25 20.47 -3.70
CA ASP A 229 6.88 21.77 -3.62
C ASP A 229 7.59 22.06 -4.95
N PRO A 230 7.27 23.17 -5.62
CA PRO A 230 7.93 23.57 -6.86
C PRO A 230 9.46 23.56 -6.77
N ARG A 231 10.03 23.88 -5.60
CA ARG A 231 11.48 23.94 -5.37
C ARG A 231 12.17 22.57 -5.49
N HIS A 232 11.41 21.47 -5.40
CA HIS A 232 11.94 20.13 -5.56
C HIS A 232 11.88 19.62 -7.00
N GLU A 233 11.43 20.45 -7.95
CA GLU A 233 11.34 20.10 -9.36
C GLU A 233 12.69 20.32 -10.05
N ILE A 234 13.16 19.30 -10.79
CA ILE A 234 14.53 19.25 -11.32
C ILE A 234 14.78 20.24 -12.47
N SER A 235 13.75 20.63 -13.22
CA SER A 235 13.86 21.56 -14.34
C SER A 235 14.23 22.98 -13.90
N LEU A 236 14.03 23.33 -12.62
CA LEU A 236 14.57 24.55 -12.02
C LEU A 236 16.11 24.61 -12.10
N GLN A 237 16.79 23.46 -11.96
CA GLN A 237 18.25 23.39 -12.09
C GLN A 237 18.72 23.66 -13.53
N PHE A 238 17.81 23.54 -14.49
CA PHE A 238 18.06 23.77 -15.92
C PHE A 238 17.47 25.11 -16.40
N GLY A 239 17.10 26.02 -15.48
CA GLY A 239 16.66 27.38 -15.82
C GLY A 239 15.19 27.51 -16.20
N SER A 240 14.34 26.55 -15.82
CA SER A 240 12.89 26.69 -16.01
C SER A 240 12.31 27.77 -15.09
N ASP A 241 11.23 28.42 -15.53
CA ASP A 241 10.57 29.48 -14.78
C ASP A 241 9.86 28.91 -13.53
N PRO A 242 10.21 29.36 -12.31
CA PRO A 242 9.59 28.90 -11.07
C PRO A 242 8.09 29.20 -10.99
N ASP A 243 7.62 30.31 -11.56
CA ASP A 243 6.22 30.70 -11.51
C ASP A 243 5.37 29.77 -12.37
N LEU A 244 5.87 29.37 -13.55
CA LEU A 244 5.21 28.39 -14.41
C LEU A 244 5.15 27.01 -13.76
N ILE A 245 6.23 26.56 -13.11
CA ILE A 245 6.24 25.26 -12.40
C ILE A 245 5.23 25.27 -11.26
N SER A 246 5.19 26.35 -10.48
CA SER A 246 4.23 26.53 -9.41
C SER A 246 2.79 26.43 -9.94
N GLN A 247 2.47 27.17 -11.00
CA GLN A 247 1.15 27.13 -11.63
C GLN A 247 0.78 25.72 -12.13
N VAL A 248 1.71 25.00 -12.75
CA VAL A 248 1.48 23.63 -13.22
C VAL A 248 1.19 22.69 -12.05
N LEU A 249 2.00 22.74 -10.99
CA LEU A 249 1.81 21.88 -9.81
C LEU A 249 0.49 22.18 -9.09
N THR A 250 0.12 23.45 -8.92
CA THR A 250 -1.18 23.83 -8.33
C THR A 250 -2.34 23.32 -9.17
N LYS A 251 -2.29 23.50 -10.51
CA LYS A 251 -3.35 23.00 -11.40
C LYS A 251 -3.47 21.47 -11.35
N LEU A 252 -2.35 20.76 -11.29
CA LEU A 252 -2.35 19.29 -11.17
C LEU A 252 -2.91 18.82 -9.82
N GLN A 253 -2.58 19.50 -8.72
CA GLN A 253 -3.13 19.21 -7.40
C GLN A 253 -4.65 19.42 -7.38
N ASN A 254 -5.13 20.55 -7.87
CA ASN A 254 -6.57 20.84 -7.95
C ASN A 254 -7.30 19.79 -8.81
N PHE A 255 -6.76 19.48 -9.99
CA PHE A 255 -7.32 18.43 -10.86
C PHE A 255 -7.35 17.07 -10.17
N SER A 256 -6.30 16.71 -9.43
CA SER A 256 -6.28 15.45 -8.68
C SER A 256 -7.33 15.41 -7.57
N LEU A 257 -7.57 16.53 -6.88
CA LEU A 257 -8.57 16.62 -5.82
C LEU A 257 -9.97 16.46 -6.38
N GLU A 258 -10.29 17.19 -7.46
CA GLU A 258 -11.58 17.08 -8.16
C GLU A 258 -11.84 15.64 -8.62
N ARG A 259 -10.85 15.01 -9.28
CA ARG A 259 -10.99 13.62 -9.76
C ARG A 259 -11.03 12.58 -8.66
N SER A 260 -10.32 12.80 -7.56
CA SER A 260 -10.38 11.94 -6.37
C SER A 260 -11.79 11.88 -5.80
N GLN A 261 -12.47 13.03 -5.73
CA GLN A 261 -13.86 13.13 -5.27
C GLN A 261 -14.83 12.45 -6.24
N GLU A 262 -14.70 12.67 -7.55
CA GLU A 262 -15.55 12.04 -8.56
C GLU A 262 -15.41 10.51 -8.57
N SER A 263 -14.17 10.01 -8.48
CA SER A 263 -13.85 8.58 -8.57
C SER A 263 -13.88 7.85 -7.22
N HIS A 264 -14.02 8.58 -6.11
CA HIS A 264 -13.87 8.06 -4.75
C HIS A 264 -12.53 7.32 -4.54
N TYR A 265 -11.47 7.78 -5.21
CA TYR A 265 -10.15 7.17 -5.15
C TYR A 265 -9.09 8.18 -4.66
N PRO A 266 -8.63 8.07 -3.40
CA PRO A 266 -7.80 9.09 -2.74
C PRO A 266 -6.40 9.27 -3.35
N LEU A 267 -5.88 8.27 -4.06
CA LEU A 267 -4.52 8.24 -4.61
C LEU A 267 -4.47 8.55 -6.10
N TYR A 268 -5.42 9.35 -6.59
CA TYR A 268 -5.68 9.52 -8.02
C TYR A 268 -4.45 9.98 -8.81
N PHE A 269 -3.69 10.96 -8.30
CA PHE A 269 -2.51 11.44 -9.01
C PHE A 269 -1.43 10.35 -9.14
N GLN A 270 -1.21 9.56 -8.09
CA GLN A 270 -0.25 8.45 -8.10
C GLN A 270 -0.71 7.36 -9.07
N HIS A 271 -2.02 7.09 -9.13
CA HIS A 271 -2.59 6.19 -10.12
C HIS A 271 -2.37 6.69 -11.56
N MET A 272 -2.54 7.98 -11.83
CA MET A 272 -2.25 8.54 -13.16
C MET A 272 -0.79 8.36 -13.58
N VAL A 273 0.14 8.65 -12.67
CA VAL A 273 1.59 8.45 -12.91
C VAL A 273 1.88 6.99 -13.19
N LEU A 274 1.31 6.07 -12.41
CA LEU A 274 1.46 4.65 -12.64
C LEU A 274 0.90 4.23 -14.00
N ARG A 275 -0.29 4.71 -14.37
CA ARG A 275 -0.93 4.40 -15.65
C ARG A 275 -0.10 4.86 -16.84
N ASP A 276 0.51 6.04 -16.74
CA ASP A 276 1.42 6.54 -17.78
C ASP A 276 2.62 5.59 -17.95
N VAL A 277 3.24 5.19 -16.84
CA VAL A 277 4.36 4.24 -16.86
C VAL A 277 3.94 2.87 -17.43
N LEU A 278 2.82 2.30 -16.99
CA LEU A 278 2.34 1.01 -17.47
C LEU A 278 1.94 1.02 -18.94
N ARG A 279 1.65 2.19 -19.53
CA ARG A 279 1.38 2.33 -20.97
C ARG A 279 2.66 2.22 -21.80
N ILE A 280 3.79 2.67 -21.26
CA ILE A 280 5.08 2.69 -21.95
C ILE A 280 5.76 1.32 -21.85
N ILE A 281 5.66 0.67 -20.70
CA ILE A 281 6.37 -0.60 -20.44
C ILE A 281 5.55 -1.78 -20.94
N VAL A 282 6.12 -2.48 -21.93
CA VAL A 282 5.57 -3.72 -22.47
C VAL A 282 6.19 -4.92 -21.73
N PRO A 283 5.40 -5.95 -21.36
CA PRO A 283 5.95 -7.17 -20.80
C PRO A 283 6.99 -7.82 -21.73
N PRO A 284 8.08 -8.36 -21.20
CA PRO A 284 9.02 -9.16 -21.99
C PRO A 284 8.29 -10.41 -22.54
N ILE A 285 8.39 -10.61 -23.85
CA ILE A 285 7.87 -11.78 -24.59
C ILE A 285 8.67 -13.03 -24.19
#